data_AF-A0AAU2IV95-F1
#
_entry.id   AF-A0AAU2IV95-F1
#
_cell.length_a   1.000
_cell.length_b   1.000
_cell.length_c   1.000
_cell.angle_alpha   90.00
_cell.angle_beta   90.00
_cell.angle_gamma   90.00
#
_symmetry.space_group_name_H-M   'P 1'
#
loop_
_entity.id
_entity.type
_entity.pdbx_description
1 polymer ?
#
loop_
_entity_poly.entity_id
_entity_poly.type
_entity_poly.pdbx_seq_one_letter_code
_entity_poly.pdbx_strand_id
1 'polypeptide(L)' 'MSRMKDLAIDIMSFEADELEIDDILDLFATLIRSGMAWTLQGSYGRAAQALIDQEIISPEGEILTAMVPA' A
#
# COMPACT_ATOMS: atom_id res chain seq x y z
N MET A 1 -14.46 10.55 -10.47
CA MET A 1 -13.45 9.87 -11.30
C MET A 1 -13.53 8.37 -11.04
N SER A 2 -12.96 7.51 -11.89
CA SER A 2 -13.07 6.05 -11.72
C SER A 2 -11.90 5.56 -10.85
N ARG A 3 -12.18 4.77 -9.80
CA ARG A 3 -11.19 4.26 -8.82
C ARG A 3 -9.92 3.66 -9.42
N MET A 4 -9.99 3.07 -10.62
CA MET A 4 -8.82 2.51 -11.30
C MET A 4 -7.83 3.57 -11.82
N LYS A 5 -8.34 4.75 -12.19
CA LYS A 5 -7.47 5.86 -12.63
C LYS A 5 -6.68 6.40 -11.45
N ASP A 6 -7.32 6.41 -10.29
CA ASP A 6 -6.73 6.90 -9.04
C ASP A 6 -5.57 5.97 -8.62
N LEU A 7 -5.77 4.64 -8.67
CA LEU A 7 -4.69 3.67 -8.36
C LEU A 7 -3.46 3.80 -9.28
N ALA A 8 -3.67 4.05 -10.58
CA ALA A 8 -2.54 4.23 -11.50
C ALA A 8 -1.74 5.49 -11.16
N ILE A 9 -2.41 6.57 -10.72
CA ILE A 9 -1.77 7.80 -10.26
C ILE A 9 -0.98 7.54 -8.98
N ASP A 10 -1.56 6.85 -8.00
CA ASP A 10 -0.90 6.54 -6.73
C ASP A 10 0.36 5.68 -6.95
N ILE A 11 0.31 4.71 -7.87
CA ILE A 11 1.49 3.91 -8.25
C ILE A 11 2.60 4.80 -8.84
N MET A 12 2.25 5.72 -9.74
CA MET A 12 3.22 6.65 -10.35
C MET A 12 3.82 7.60 -9.32
N SER A 13 3.00 8.15 -8.43
CA SER A 13 3.45 9.04 -7.35
C SER A 13 4.31 8.29 -6.31
N PHE A 14 4.02 7.01 -6.04
CA PHE A 14 4.87 6.18 -5.20
C PHE A 14 6.26 5.97 -5.82
N GLU A 15 6.33 5.66 -7.11
CA GLU A 15 7.61 5.51 -7.82
C GLU A 15 8.39 6.82 -7.93
N ALA A 16 7.69 7.96 -7.89
CA ALA A 16 8.28 9.29 -7.89
C ALA A 16 8.70 9.78 -6.49
N ASP A 17 8.48 9.00 -5.44
CA ASP A 17 8.72 9.41 -4.03
C ASP A 17 7.89 10.65 -3.63
N GLU A 18 6.68 10.79 -4.20
CA GLU A 18 5.78 11.93 -4.02
C GLU A 18 4.62 11.65 -3.04
N LEU A 19 4.45 10.40 -2.60
CA LEU A 19 3.40 10.04 -1.64
C LEU A 19 3.85 10.27 -0.20
N GLU A 20 2.93 10.78 0.62
CA GLU A 20 3.10 10.79 2.07
C GLU A 20 2.85 9.40 2.66
N ILE A 21 3.23 9.21 3.93
CA ILE A 21 3.15 7.90 4.58
C ILE A 21 1.73 7.34 4.59
N ASP A 22 0.72 8.16 4.82
CA ASP A 22 -0.68 7.73 4.86
C ASP A 22 -1.14 7.23 3.48
N ASP A 23 -0.77 7.94 2.41
CA ASP A 23 -1.08 7.55 1.04
C ASP A 23 -0.34 6.26 0.64
N ILE A 24 0.89 6.07 1.11
CA ILE A 24 1.64 4.81 0.93
C ILE A 24 0.87 3.66 1.59
N LEU A 25 0.40 3.84 2.83
CA LEU A 25 -0.34 2.80 3.54
C LEU A 25 -1.66 2.46 2.83
N ASP A 26 -2.41 3.47 2.37
CA ASP A 26 -3.65 3.28 1.62
C ASP A 26 -3.42 2.58 0.28
N LEU A 27 -2.35 2.94 -0.44
CA LEU A 27 -1.92 2.27 -1.66
C LEU A 27 -1.63 0.80 -1.37
N PHE A 28 -0.76 0.49 -0.40
CA PHE A 28 -0.37 -0.89 -0.11
C PHE A 28 -1.52 -1.72 0.45
N ALA A 29 -2.41 -1.15 1.28
CA ALA A 29 -3.63 -1.80 1.73
C ALA A 29 -4.52 -2.19 0.53
N THR A 30 -4.66 -1.31 -0.46
CA THR A 30 -5.41 -1.56 -1.69
C THR A 30 -4.74 -2.64 -2.56
N LEU A 31 -3.42 -2.59 -2.71
CA LEU A 31 -2.66 -3.57 -3.49
C LEU A 31 -2.68 -4.96 -2.85
N ILE A 32 -2.62 -5.06 -1.52
CA ILE A 32 -2.73 -6.34 -0.80
C ILE A 32 -4.14 -6.93 -0.96
N ARG A 33 -5.17 -6.13 -0.71
CA ARG A 33 -6.58 -6.56 -0.78
C ARG A 33 -6.98 -7.06 -2.17
N SER A 34 -6.44 -6.45 -3.21
CA SER A 34 -6.67 -6.85 -4.60
C SER A 34 -5.76 -7.98 -5.08
N GLY A 35 -4.74 -8.35 -4.30
CA GLY A 35 -3.69 -9.28 -4.68
C GLY A 35 -2.64 -8.71 -5.65
N MET A 36 -2.80 -7.46 -6.09
CA MET A 36 -1.89 -6.81 -7.04
C MET A 36 -0.47 -6.66 -6.49
N ALA A 37 -0.31 -6.49 -5.17
CA ALA A 37 1.01 -6.44 -4.52
C ALA A 37 1.91 -7.65 -4.84
N TRP A 38 1.29 -8.81 -5.12
CA TRP A 38 1.98 -10.07 -5.39
C TRP A 38 2.17 -10.37 -6.87
N THR A 39 1.49 -9.61 -7.74
CA THR A 39 1.60 -9.74 -9.20
C THR A 39 2.45 -8.63 -9.83
N LEU A 40 2.50 -7.46 -9.17
CA LEU A 40 3.33 -6.34 -9.61
C LEU A 40 4.81 -6.66 -9.41
N GLN A 41 5.61 -6.35 -10.43
CA GLN A 41 7.06 -6.59 -10.43
C GLN A 41 7.80 -5.48 -9.67
N GLY A 42 9.07 -5.71 -9.35
CA GLY A 42 9.91 -4.71 -8.67
C GLY A 42 9.95 -4.88 -7.16
N SER A 43 9.58 -3.83 -6.42
CA SER A 43 9.65 -3.78 -4.95
C SER A 43 8.30 -4.01 -4.24
N TYR A 44 7.15 -3.94 -4.94
CA TYR A 44 5.83 -3.98 -4.32
C TYR A 44 5.60 -5.17 -3.39
N GLY A 45 5.88 -6.40 -3.84
CA GLY A 45 5.69 -7.58 -3.00
C GLY A 45 6.57 -7.59 -1.74
N ARG A 46 7.81 -7.10 -1.83
CA ARG A 46 8.71 -7.01 -0.66
C ARG A 46 8.26 -5.91 0.30
N ALA A 47 7.81 -4.78 -0.22
CA ALA A 47 7.29 -3.68 0.58
C ALA A 47 5.98 -4.08 1.29
N ALA A 48 5.06 -4.72 0.58
CA ALA A 48 3.84 -5.28 1.16
C ALA A 48 4.14 -6.29 2.27
N GLN A 49 5.07 -7.23 2.03
CA GLN A 49 5.48 -8.19 3.05
C GLN A 49 6.10 -7.51 4.27
N ALA A 50 6.97 -6.52 4.08
CA ALA A 50 7.59 -5.79 5.19
C ALA A 50 6.56 -5.04 6.04
N LEU A 51 5.52 -4.46 5.43
CA LEU A 51 4.41 -3.80 6.14
C LEU A 51 3.57 -4.81 6.94
N ILE A 52 3.38 -6.01 6.41
CA ILE A 52 2.69 -7.12 7.10
C ILE A 52 3.53 -7.64 8.27
N ASP A 53 4.82 -7.85 8.05
CA ASP A 53 5.75 -8.35 9.07
C ASP A 53 5.90 -7.38 10.25
N GLN A 54 5.73 -6.08 10.00
CA GLN A 54 5.74 -5.03 11.02
C GLN A 54 4.37 -4.82 11.68
N GLU A 55 3.36 -5.62 11.33
CA GLU A 55 1.99 -5.47 11.81
C GLU A 55 1.40 -4.07 11.56
N ILE A 56 1.83 -3.41 10.48
CA ILE A 56 1.31 -2.10 10.06
C ILE A 56 0.05 -2.29 9.20
N ILE A 57 0.06 -3.30 8.34
CA ILE A 57 -1.07 -3.71 7.53
C ILE A 57 -1.30 -5.21 7.76
N SER A 58 -2.55 -5.64 7.87
CA SER A 58 -2.87 -7.07 7.96
C SER A 58 -2.65 -7.79 6.63
N PRO A 59 -2.52 -9.13 6.62
CA PRO A 59 -2.48 -9.92 5.38
C PRO A 59 -3.70 -9.72 4.46
N GLU A 60 -4.82 -9.25 5.02
CA GLU A 60 -6.08 -8.95 4.31
C GLU A 60 -6.12 -7.51 3.75
N GLY A 61 -5.09 -6.70 4.02
CA GLY A 61 -4.99 -5.31 3.57
C GLY A 61 -5.74 -4.33 4.47
N GLU A 62 -5.86 -4.61 5.77
CA GLU A 62 -6.40 -3.68 6.77
C GLU A 62 -5.27 -2.92 7.48
N ILE A 63 -5.36 -1.59 7.59
CA ILE A 63 -4.34 -0.79 8.28
C ILE A 63 -4.52 -0.96 9.79
N LEU A 64 -3.48 -1.45 10.47
CA LEU A 64 -3.47 -1.80 11.89
C LEU A 64 -2.88 -0.67 12.76
N THR A 65 -1.90 0.07 12.24
CA THR A 65 -1.13 1.09 12.99
C THR A 65 -1.83 2.45 13.11
N ALA A 66 -3.07 2.59 12.63
CA ALA A 66 -3.92 3.74 12.98
C ALA A 66 -4.24 3.83 14.50
N MET A 67 -3.69 2.92 15.31
CA MET A 67 -3.91 2.80 16.75
C MET A 67 -2.64 2.94 17.60
N VAL A 68 -1.70 3.82 17.21
CA VAL A 68 -0.73 4.38 18.17
C VAL A 68 -1.30 5.70 18.71
N PRO A 69 -1.87 5.74 19.93
CA PRO A 69 -2.19 7.01 20.58
C PRO A 69 -0.88 7.74 20.92
N ALA A 70 -0.88 9.05 20.63
CA ALA A 70 -0.03 10.15 21.11
C ALA A 70 1.32 9.82 21.79
#